data_AF-A0A1W1ZQ03-F1
#
_entry.id   AF-A0A1W1ZQ03-F1
#
_cell.length_a   1.000
_cell.length_b   1.000
_cell.length_c   1.000
_cell.angle_alpha   90.00
_cell.angle_beta   90.00
_cell.angle_gamma   90.00
#
_symmetry.space_group_name_H-M   'P 1'
#
loop_
_entity.id
_entity.type
_entity.pdbx_description
1 polymer ?
#
loop_
_entity_poly.entity_id
_entity_poly.type
_entity_poly.pdbx_seq_one_letter_code
_entity_poly.pdbx_strand_id
1 'polypeptide(L)'
;MGDDSTQGAEPLGRRSVVKGAAWTAPIVTLGVAAPATAASAQPITPDASWSCRPHKEGWTYTVRLTLSNGLRCGVNVSIRTFQVRINGRTVVSGGGTVFVSAGKSSTLTFAGGTTNARGQGALTLTYSYRDCGGATRAETRNLTLSPLGHCQGAHGADPDKSSVATESTTPSSAPAPEADVVTPTPAPSTPAASQPATDPQLTTQPTTTTAAPTH
;
A
#
# COMPACT_ATOMS: atom_id res chain seq x y z
N MET A 1 31.56 85.44 -33.42
CA MET A 1 30.94 86.71 -33.04
C MET A 1 29.59 86.76 -33.72
N GLY A 2 28.53 86.75 -32.90
CA GLY A 2 27.13 87.04 -33.23
C GLY A 2 26.41 86.04 -34.15
N ASP A 3 25.16 85.65 -33.94
CA ASP A 3 24.24 85.88 -32.83
C ASP A 3 23.13 84.82 -32.90
N ASP A 4 22.51 84.67 -31.74
CA ASP A 4 21.27 83.99 -31.37
C ASP A 4 20.12 84.08 -32.40
N SER A 5 19.31 83.01 -32.52
CA SER A 5 17.84 83.08 -32.61
C SER A 5 17.20 81.69 -32.53
N THR A 6 16.88 81.30 -31.30
CA THR A 6 15.57 80.79 -30.82
C THR A 6 14.57 80.17 -31.81
N GLN A 7 14.10 78.94 -31.50
CA GLN A 7 12.72 78.41 -31.68
C GLN A 7 12.74 76.91 -31.28
N GLY A 8 11.92 76.34 -30.42
CA GLY A 8 10.80 76.75 -29.59
C GLY A 8 10.34 75.48 -28.84
N ALA A 9 9.99 75.60 -27.56
CA ALA A 9 9.35 74.54 -26.78
C ALA A 9 7.91 74.35 -27.28
N GLU A 10 7.40 73.13 -27.50
CA GLU A 10 6.62 72.26 -26.58
C GLU A 10 5.78 71.30 -27.47
N PRO A 11 5.01 70.31 -26.97
CA PRO A 11 4.96 69.72 -25.63
C PRO A 11 5.12 68.18 -25.63
N LEU A 12 5.40 67.66 -24.44
CA LEU A 12 5.49 66.24 -24.11
C LEU A 12 4.26 65.43 -24.52
N GLY A 13 4.43 64.57 -25.53
CA GLY A 13 3.51 63.49 -25.87
C GLY A 13 3.50 62.41 -24.80
N ARG A 14 2.57 62.52 -23.85
CA ARG A 14 2.25 61.52 -22.82
C ARG A 14 1.78 60.22 -23.48
N ARG A 15 2.65 59.24 -23.73
CA ARG A 15 2.26 57.84 -24.00
C ARG A 15 3.39 56.85 -23.67
N SER A 16 3.16 56.12 -22.58
CA SER A 16 3.76 54.85 -22.16
C SER A 16 5.26 54.77 -21.91
N VAL A 17 5.67 55.24 -20.73
CA VAL A 17 6.73 54.54 -19.98
C VAL A 17 6.06 53.31 -19.34
N VAL A 18 6.12 52.16 -20.00
CA VAL A 18 5.83 50.90 -19.31
C VAL A 18 7.03 50.64 -18.38
N LYS A 19 6.81 50.91 -17.08
CA LYS A 19 7.65 50.40 -16.00
C LYS A 19 7.60 48.87 -16.06
N GLY A 20 8.54 48.27 -16.78
CA GLY A 20 8.90 46.88 -16.59
C GLY A 20 9.55 46.77 -15.21
N ALA A 21 8.74 46.51 -14.18
CA ALA A 21 9.26 46.03 -12.91
C ALA A 21 9.79 44.61 -13.19
N ALA A 22 11.07 44.52 -13.49
CA ALA A 22 11.81 43.27 -13.44
C ALA A 22 11.92 42.88 -11.96
N TRP A 23 10.88 42.22 -11.45
CA TRP A 23 10.98 41.52 -10.18
C TRP A 23 11.89 40.32 -10.43
N THR A 24 13.18 40.52 -10.22
CA THR A 24 14.13 39.44 -10.00
C THR A 24 13.65 38.64 -8.80
N ALA A 25 12.86 37.60 -9.04
CA ALA A 25 12.59 36.59 -8.04
C ALA A 25 13.91 35.84 -7.81
N PRO A 26 14.44 35.79 -6.58
CA PRO A 26 15.56 34.91 -6.29
C PRO A 26 15.10 33.48 -6.58
N ILE A 27 15.79 32.80 -7.51
CA ILE A 27 15.63 31.36 -7.72
C ILE A 27 16.21 30.69 -6.45
N VAL A 28 15.38 30.59 -5.43
CA VAL A 28 15.62 29.76 -4.26
C VAL A 28 15.27 28.33 -4.67
N THR A 29 16.33 27.58 -4.95
CA THR A 29 16.54 26.18 -4.60
C THR A 29 15.30 25.27 -4.52
N LEU A 30 15.23 24.31 -5.43
CA LEU A 30 14.89 22.95 -5.03
C LEU A 30 15.92 22.03 -5.68
N GLY A 31 16.97 21.69 -4.93
CA GLY A 31 17.60 20.40 -5.12
C GLY A 31 16.48 19.39 -4.91
N VAL A 32 15.88 18.95 -6.02
CA VAL A 32 14.87 17.92 -5.99
C VAL A 32 15.61 16.75 -5.37
N ALA A 33 15.31 16.45 -4.11
CA ALA A 33 15.61 15.15 -3.55
C ALA A 33 14.93 14.20 -4.52
N ALA A 34 15.71 13.65 -5.46
CA ALA A 34 15.25 12.58 -6.31
C ALA A 34 14.59 11.60 -5.34
N PRO A 35 13.33 11.19 -5.57
CA PRO A 35 12.79 10.08 -4.83
C PRO A 35 13.78 8.96 -5.07
N ALA A 36 14.62 8.70 -4.07
CA ALA A 36 15.42 7.50 -4.02
C ALA A 36 14.43 6.39 -3.69
N THR A 37 13.54 6.10 -4.64
CA THR A 37 13.11 4.75 -4.95
C THR A 37 14.32 4.04 -5.54
N ALA A 38 15.45 4.04 -4.82
CA ALA A 38 16.29 2.87 -4.78
C ALA A 38 15.31 1.74 -4.46
N ALA A 39 15.37 0.66 -5.22
CA ALA A 39 14.56 -0.52 -5.06
C ALA A 39 14.89 -1.23 -3.73
N SER A 40 14.74 -0.52 -2.60
CA SER A 40 14.73 -1.12 -1.29
C SER A 40 13.45 -1.94 -1.26
N ALA A 41 13.62 -3.27 -1.29
CA ALA A 41 12.55 -4.20 -0.98
C ALA A 41 11.82 -3.65 0.26
N GLN A 42 10.53 -3.37 0.11
CA GLN A 42 9.80 -2.74 1.19
C GLN A 42 9.75 -3.68 2.37
N PRO A 43 10.08 -3.18 3.59
CA PRO A 43 10.20 -4.07 4.72
C PRO A 43 8.89 -4.80 5.06
N ILE A 44 7.76 -4.19 4.73
CA ILE A 44 6.44 -4.83 4.76
C ILE A 44 5.89 -4.86 3.35
N THR A 45 5.70 -6.06 2.81
CA THR A 45 5.14 -6.27 1.48
C THR A 45 3.71 -6.78 1.61
N PRO A 46 2.69 -5.98 1.24
CA PRO A 46 1.31 -6.45 1.21
C PRO A 46 1.04 -7.21 -0.09
N ASP A 47 0.37 -8.35 0.03
CA ASP A 47 -0.21 -9.09 -1.06
C ASP A 47 -1.70 -9.36 -0.78
N ALA A 48 -2.51 -9.43 -1.82
CA ALA A 48 -3.94 -9.63 -1.67
C ALA A 48 -4.47 -10.66 -2.67
N SER A 49 -5.18 -11.65 -2.13
CA SER A 49 -5.98 -12.58 -2.93
C SER A 49 -7.45 -12.42 -2.59
N TRP A 50 -8.32 -12.78 -3.53
CA TRP A 50 -9.76 -12.58 -3.35
C TRP A 50 -10.56 -13.71 -3.97
N SER A 51 -11.78 -13.87 -3.47
CA SER A 51 -12.76 -14.83 -3.93
C SER A 51 -14.15 -14.23 -3.80
N CYS A 52 -15.12 -14.74 -4.56
CA CYS A 52 -16.52 -14.39 -4.38
C CYS A 52 -17.38 -15.64 -4.22
N ARG A 53 -18.54 -15.49 -3.59
CA ARG A 53 -19.58 -16.51 -3.54
C ARG A 53 -20.95 -15.89 -3.80
N PRO A 54 -21.83 -16.56 -4.56
CA PRO A 54 -23.21 -16.12 -4.69
C PRO A 54 -23.92 -16.20 -3.33
N HIS A 55 -24.68 -15.16 -3.00
CA HIS A 55 -25.58 -15.08 -1.84
C HIS A 55 -26.99 -14.66 -2.30
N LYS A 56 -28.04 -14.89 -1.50
CA LYS A 56 -29.46 -14.75 -1.93
C LYS A 56 -29.83 -13.45 -2.67
N GLU A 57 -29.12 -12.35 -2.40
CA GLU A 57 -29.39 -11.03 -2.97
C GLU A 57 -28.21 -10.47 -3.79
N GLY A 58 -27.12 -11.22 -3.98
CA GLY A 58 -25.93 -10.70 -4.66
C GLY A 58 -24.68 -11.55 -4.50
N TRP A 59 -23.54 -10.88 -4.43
CA TRP A 59 -22.22 -11.51 -4.30
C TRP A 59 -21.57 -11.11 -2.97
N THR A 60 -21.04 -12.11 -2.27
CA THR A 60 -20.16 -11.89 -1.11
C THR A 60 -18.72 -12.03 -1.58
N TYR A 61 -17.91 -11.00 -1.36
CA TYR A 61 -16.48 -10.97 -1.63
C TYR A 61 -15.70 -11.21 -0.36
N THR A 62 -14.75 -12.13 -0.42
CA THR A 62 -13.79 -12.39 0.63
C THR A 62 -12.40 -12.07 0.11
N VAL A 63 -11.71 -11.15 0.78
CA VAL A 63 -10.34 -10.74 0.45
C VAL A 63 -9.41 -11.13 1.58
N ARG A 64 -8.34 -11.84 1.23
CA ARG A 64 -7.26 -12.22 2.13
C ARG A 64 -6.08 -11.31 1.87
N LEU A 65 -5.77 -10.44 2.83
CA LEU A 65 -4.59 -9.59 2.83
C LEU A 65 -3.48 -10.33 3.58
N THR A 66 -2.40 -10.65 2.87
CA THR A 66 -1.19 -11.22 3.46
C THR A 66 -0.14 -10.12 3.59
N LEU A 67 0.36 -9.91 4.79
CA LEU A 67 1.45 -8.99 5.06
C LEU A 67 2.71 -9.79 5.34
N SER A 68 3.72 -9.67 4.49
CA SER A 68 5.02 -10.30 4.68
C SER A 68 6.00 -9.30 5.29
N ASN A 69 6.66 -9.72 6.38
CA ASN A 69 7.63 -8.91 7.10
C ASN A 69 9.07 -9.34 6.78
N GLY A 70 9.78 -8.53 5.99
CA GLY A 70 11.20 -8.68 5.68
C GLY A 70 12.14 -8.06 6.72
N LEU A 71 11.63 -7.48 7.82
CA LEU A 71 12.46 -6.98 8.91
C LEU A 71 12.97 -8.10 9.81
N ARG A 72 14.06 -7.79 10.52
CA ARG A 72 14.68 -8.64 11.55
C ARG A 72 13.97 -8.63 12.91
N CYS A 73 12.89 -7.87 13.06
CA CYS A 73 12.09 -7.80 14.28
C CYS A 73 10.60 -7.97 13.95
N GLY A 74 9.82 -8.42 14.93
CA GLY A 74 8.36 -8.45 14.83
C GLY A 74 7.78 -7.04 14.90
N VAL A 75 6.75 -6.76 14.11
CA VAL A 75 6.10 -5.45 14.08
C VAL A 75 4.60 -5.56 14.22
N ASN A 76 3.99 -4.55 14.85
CA ASN A 76 2.55 -4.34 14.80
C ASN A 76 2.24 -3.44 13.60
N VAL A 77 1.51 -3.98 12.62
CA VAL A 77 1.04 -3.24 11.46
C VAL A 77 -0.38 -2.77 11.72
N SER A 78 -0.58 -1.46 11.76
CA SER A 78 -1.89 -0.82 11.89
C SER A 78 -2.42 -0.44 10.52
N ILE A 79 -3.48 -1.11 10.09
CA ILE A 79 -4.20 -0.85 8.84
C ILE A 79 -5.27 0.20 9.13
N ARG A 80 -5.02 1.40 8.61
CA ARG A 80 -5.95 2.54 8.74
C ARG A 80 -7.08 2.48 7.74
N THR A 81 -6.78 2.00 6.54
CA THR A 81 -7.77 1.91 5.46
C THR A 81 -7.53 0.65 4.66
N PHE A 82 -8.55 -0.20 4.59
CA PHE A 82 -8.64 -1.29 3.64
C PHE A 82 -9.93 -1.09 2.87
N GLN A 83 -9.87 -0.86 1.55
CA GLN A 83 -11.05 -0.62 0.72
C GLN A 83 -10.91 -1.32 -0.62
N VAL A 84 -11.85 -2.19 -0.93
CA VAL A 84 -11.99 -2.82 -2.24
C VAL A 84 -13.11 -2.14 -2.97
N ARG A 85 -12.81 -1.60 -4.14
CA ARG A 85 -13.79 -0.96 -5.02
C ARG A 85 -13.95 -1.76 -6.30
N ILE A 86 -15.20 -2.06 -6.66
CA ILE A 86 -15.56 -2.69 -7.93
C ILE A 86 -16.51 -1.71 -8.63
N ASN A 87 -16.18 -1.34 -9.88
CA ASN A 87 -16.91 -0.33 -10.66
C ASN A 87 -17.18 0.98 -9.89
N GLY A 88 -16.17 1.46 -9.15
CA GLY A 88 -16.28 2.69 -8.36
C GLY A 88 -17.06 2.58 -7.04
N ARG A 89 -17.69 1.43 -6.74
CA ARG A 89 -18.40 1.18 -5.48
C ARG A 89 -17.53 0.40 -4.51
N THR A 90 -17.49 0.84 -3.25
CA THR A 90 -16.80 0.10 -2.19
C THR A 90 -17.63 -1.13 -1.82
N VAL A 91 -17.05 -2.32 -1.98
CA VAL A 91 -17.70 -3.62 -1.73
C VAL A 91 -17.18 -4.30 -0.46
N VAL A 92 -15.93 -4.01 -0.08
CA VAL A 92 -15.32 -4.45 1.16
C VAL A 92 -14.60 -3.26 1.76
N SER A 93 -14.80 -3.03 3.06
CA SER A 93 -14.07 -2.02 3.81
C SER A 93 -13.66 -2.59 5.16
N GLY A 94 -12.49 -2.20 5.65
CA GLY A 94 -12.04 -2.62 6.97
C GLY A 94 -10.79 -1.90 7.43
N GLY A 95 -10.27 -2.40 8.54
CA GLY A 95 -9.03 -1.97 9.17
C GLY A 95 -8.71 -2.93 10.30
N GLY A 96 -7.65 -2.62 11.04
CA GLY A 96 -7.26 -3.42 12.20
C GLY A 96 -5.76 -3.38 12.43
N THR A 97 -5.33 -4.11 13.44
CA THR A 97 -3.91 -4.26 13.76
C THR A 97 -3.56 -5.73 13.72
N VAL A 98 -2.41 -6.05 13.13
CA VAL A 98 -1.89 -7.41 13.11
C VAL A 98 -0.42 -7.41 13.47
N PHE A 99 -0.02 -8.35 14.32
CA PHE A 99 1.38 -8.61 14.60
C PHE A 99 1.96 -9.52 13.51
N VAL A 100 3.12 -9.15 12.97
CA VAL A 100 3.85 -9.95 11.98
C VAL A 100 5.26 -10.19 12.50
N SER A 101 5.55 -11.43 12.87
CA SER A 101 6.88 -11.84 13.32
C SER A 101 7.95 -11.60 12.24
N ALA A 102 9.21 -11.47 12.65
CA ALA A 102 10.34 -11.29 11.76
C ALA A 102 10.43 -12.42 10.71
N GLY A 103 10.57 -12.07 9.43
CA GLY A 103 10.67 -13.04 8.33
C GLY A 103 9.41 -13.89 8.10
N LYS A 104 8.27 -13.55 8.72
CA LYS A 104 7.00 -14.29 8.59
C LYS A 104 5.95 -13.45 7.87
N SER A 105 4.84 -14.13 7.54
CA SER A 105 3.65 -13.48 7.01
C SER A 105 2.47 -13.71 7.94
N SER A 106 1.58 -12.71 8.02
CA SER A 106 0.28 -12.83 8.70
C SER A 106 -0.84 -12.48 7.73
N THR A 107 -1.96 -13.19 7.82
CA THR A 107 -3.11 -12.99 6.92
C THR A 107 -4.31 -12.44 7.68
N LEU A 108 -4.91 -11.39 7.14
CA LEU A 108 -6.20 -10.85 7.57
C LEU A 108 -7.25 -11.17 6.51
N THR A 109 -8.46 -11.50 6.95
CA THR A 109 -9.57 -11.76 6.05
C THR A 109 -10.63 -10.70 6.23
N PHE A 110 -10.99 -10.03 5.14
CA PHE A 110 -12.08 -9.07 5.08
C PHE A 110 -13.17 -9.64 4.19
N ALA A 111 -14.42 -9.47 4.60
CA ALA A 111 -15.58 -9.86 3.81
C ALA A 111 -16.54 -8.69 3.67
N GLY A 112 -17.22 -8.63 2.53
CA GLY A 112 -18.25 -7.64 2.24
C GLY A 112 -19.08 -8.13 1.06
N GLY A 113 -20.13 -7.39 0.70
CA GLY A 113 -21.04 -7.86 -0.32
C GLY A 113 -21.63 -6.73 -1.14
N THR A 114 -22.08 -7.07 -2.35
CA THR A 114 -22.87 -6.16 -3.18
C THR A 114 -23.74 -6.93 -4.16
N THR A 115 -24.84 -6.30 -4.55
CA THR A 115 -25.78 -6.82 -5.55
C THR A 115 -25.31 -6.57 -6.99
N ASN A 116 -24.26 -5.74 -7.19
CA ASN A 116 -23.88 -5.20 -8.49
C ASN A 116 -22.37 -5.18 -8.77
N ALA A 117 -21.60 -6.18 -8.32
CA ALA A 117 -20.19 -6.26 -8.65
C ALA A 117 -19.95 -7.22 -9.80
N ARG A 118 -19.72 -6.65 -10.98
CA ARG A 118 -19.11 -7.34 -12.11
C ARG A 118 -17.83 -6.58 -12.47
N GLY A 119 -16.78 -7.27 -12.89
CA GLY A 119 -15.59 -6.62 -13.43
C GLY A 119 -14.40 -6.58 -12.47
N GLN A 120 -13.40 -5.77 -12.83
CA GLN A 120 -12.12 -5.69 -12.14
C GLN A 120 -12.23 -4.82 -10.88
N GLY A 121 -11.59 -5.26 -9.80
CA GLY A 121 -11.54 -4.53 -8.54
C GLY A 121 -10.20 -3.82 -8.34
N ALA A 122 -10.24 -2.69 -7.65
CA ALA A 122 -9.05 -2.03 -7.12
C ALA A 122 -9.08 -2.08 -5.58
N LEU A 123 -7.98 -2.48 -4.96
CA LEU A 123 -7.78 -2.43 -3.51
C LEU A 123 -6.90 -1.24 -3.17
N THR A 124 -7.39 -0.36 -2.30
CA THR A 124 -6.58 0.69 -1.66
C THR A 124 -6.31 0.27 -0.21
N LEU A 125 -5.03 0.19 0.13
CA LEU A 125 -4.54 -0.17 1.45
C LEU A 125 -3.69 0.99 1.99
N THR A 126 -4.02 1.50 3.19
CA THR A 126 -3.16 2.42 3.93
C THR A 126 -2.82 1.82 5.28
N TYR A 127 -1.53 1.70 5.58
CA TYR A 127 -1.03 1.08 6.80
C TYR A 127 0.17 1.83 7.37
N SER A 128 0.44 1.59 8.65
CA SER A 128 1.62 2.11 9.34
C SER A 128 2.19 1.08 10.31
N TYR A 129 3.49 1.12 10.52
CA TYR A 129 4.20 0.25 11.46
C TYR A 129 5.40 1.00 12.06
N ARG A 130 5.92 0.51 13.18
CA ARG A 130 7.19 0.98 13.75
C ARG A 130 8.29 -0.02 13.39
N ASP A 131 9.37 0.45 12.78
CA ASP A 131 10.49 -0.40 12.37
C ASP A 131 11.39 -0.77 13.57
N CYS A 132 12.40 -1.61 13.32
CA CYS A 132 13.33 -2.07 14.37
C CYS A 132 14.20 -0.94 14.94
N GLY A 133 14.33 0.20 14.24
CA GLY A 133 15.02 1.38 14.73
C GLY A 133 14.10 2.31 15.54
N GLY A 134 12.82 1.96 15.68
CA GLY A 134 11.83 2.79 16.36
C GLY A 134 11.23 3.90 15.49
N ALA A 135 11.56 3.98 14.20
CA ALA A 135 10.92 4.96 13.33
C ALA A 135 9.54 4.46 12.89
N THR A 136 8.56 5.35 12.87
CA THR A 136 7.23 5.04 12.33
C THR A 136 7.24 5.24 10.81
N ARG A 137 6.78 4.23 10.09
CA ARG A 137 6.58 4.24 8.64
C ARG A 137 5.10 4.16 8.34
N ALA A 138 4.65 4.89 7.33
CA ALA A 138 3.28 4.86 6.84
C ALA A 138 3.31 4.79 5.32
N GLU A 139 2.40 4.02 4.75
CA GLU A 139 2.37 3.77 3.32
C GLU A 139 0.94 3.56 2.81
N THR A 140 0.71 4.01 1.57
CA THR A 140 -0.51 3.71 0.81
C THR A 140 -0.14 2.92 -0.43
N ARG A 141 -0.79 1.76 -0.60
CA ARG A 141 -0.66 0.87 -1.76
C ARG A 141 -1.99 0.75 -2.48
N ASN A 142 -1.92 0.78 -3.80
CA ASN A 142 -3.01 0.41 -4.68
C ASN A 142 -2.65 -0.92 -5.34
N LEU A 143 -3.44 -1.96 -5.06
CA LEU A 143 -3.29 -3.30 -5.60
C LEU A 143 -4.42 -3.53 -6.61
N THR A 144 -4.07 -3.96 -7.81
CA THR A 144 -5.06 -4.39 -8.81
C THR A 144 -5.49 -5.81 -8.51
N LEU A 145 -6.79 -6.04 -8.35
CA LEU A 145 -7.33 -7.39 -8.18
C LEU A 145 -7.63 -7.98 -9.56
N SER A 146 -7.01 -9.12 -9.87
CA SER A 146 -7.26 -9.83 -11.14
C SER A 146 -8.72 -10.21 -11.24
N PRO A 147 -9.41 -9.94 -12.36
CA PRO A 147 -10.85 -10.22 -12.49
C PRO A 147 -11.14 -11.71 -12.33
N LEU A 148 -12.07 -12.03 -11.42
CA LEU A 148 -12.56 -13.39 -11.26
C LEU A 148 -13.72 -13.60 -12.24
N GLY A 149 -13.47 -14.32 -13.34
CA GLY A 149 -14.47 -14.53 -14.40
C GLY A 149 -15.80 -15.13 -13.91
N HIS A 150 -15.76 -15.97 -12.86
CA HIS A 150 -16.96 -16.57 -12.26
C HIS A 150 -17.78 -15.61 -11.39
N CYS A 151 -17.24 -14.45 -11.02
CA CYS A 151 -17.96 -13.41 -10.26
C CYS A 151 -18.77 -12.47 -11.17
N GLN A 152 -18.94 -12.80 -12.45
CA GLN A 152 -19.54 -11.93 -13.46
C GLN A 152 -20.97 -12.36 -13.87
N GLY A 153 -21.49 -13.47 -13.32
CA GLY A 153 -22.83 -13.97 -13.61
C GLY A 153 -23.95 -13.14 -12.98
N ALA A 154 -25.09 -13.04 -13.65
CA ALA A 154 -26.33 -12.65 -12.99
C ALA A 154 -26.72 -13.74 -11.99
N HIS A 155 -27.10 -13.37 -10.77
CA HIS A 155 -27.92 -14.26 -9.95
C HIS A 155 -29.22 -14.50 -10.71
N GLY A 156 -29.39 -15.72 -11.24
CA GLY A 156 -30.54 -16.08 -12.07
C GLY A 156 -30.22 -16.71 -13.44
N ALA A 157 -28.94 -16.84 -13.82
CA ALA A 157 -28.59 -17.76 -14.91
C ALA A 157 -28.43 -19.17 -14.32
N ASP A 158 -29.40 -20.03 -14.63
CA ASP A 158 -29.38 -21.47 -14.41
C ASP A 158 -27.98 -22.06 -14.73
N PRO A 159 -27.33 -22.79 -13.80
CA PRO A 159 -26.00 -23.36 -14.04
C PRO A 159 -25.97 -24.42 -15.15
N ASP A 160 -27.11 -24.86 -15.69
CA ASP A 160 -27.17 -25.94 -16.68
C ASP A 160 -26.99 -25.50 -18.14
N LYS A 161 -26.87 -24.20 -18.45
CA LYS A 161 -27.00 -23.73 -19.85
C LYS A 161 -25.87 -22.93 -20.49
N SER A 162 -24.64 -22.93 -19.97
CA SER A 162 -23.56 -22.22 -20.69
C SER A 162 -22.17 -22.84 -20.52
N SER A 163 -21.85 -23.81 -21.37
CA SER A 163 -20.63 -23.77 -22.21
C SER A 163 -20.60 -24.95 -23.19
N VAL A 164 -21.22 -24.76 -24.35
CA VAL A 164 -20.79 -25.44 -25.58
C VAL A 164 -20.29 -24.36 -26.53
N ALA A 165 -18.97 -24.23 -26.61
CA ALA A 165 -18.23 -23.78 -27.79
C ALA A 165 -16.79 -24.27 -27.62
N THR A 166 -16.47 -25.42 -28.22
CA THR A 166 -15.70 -25.57 -29.46
C THR A 166 -14.21 -25.26 -29.27
N GLU A 167 -13.38 -26.30 -29.22
CA GLU A 167 -12.03 -26.23 -29.77
C GLU A 167 -11.59 -27.57 -30.37
N SER A 168 -10.86 -27.44 -31.47
CA SER A 168 -10.52 -28.44 -32.48
C SER A 168 -9.61 -29.58 -32.00
N THR A 169 -9.88 -30.75 -32.58
CA THR A 169 -8.95 -31.82 -33.01
C THR A 169 -7.63 -31.26 -33.60
N THR A 170 -6.40 -31.80 -33.49
CA THR A 170 -5.84 -33.16 -33.19
C THR A 170 -4.30 -33.04 -32.86
N PRO A 171 -3.44 -34.10 -32.80
CA PRO A 171 -2.56 -34.40 -31.66
C PRO A 171 -1.03 -34.29 -31.97
N SER A 172 -0.15 -34.49 -30.98
CA SER A 172 1.14 -35.21 -31.21
C SER A 172 1.89 -35.49 -29.90
N SER A 173 2.17 -36.77 -29.66
CA SER A 173 3.13 -37.30 -28.69
C SER A 173 4.57 -36.84 -28.97
N ALA A 174 5.41 -36.76 -27.92
CA ALA A 174 6.65 -37.56 -27.67
C ALA A 174 7.37 -37.01 -26.40
N PRO A 175 8.37 -37.69 -25.78
CA PRO A 175 8.41 -37.92 -24.34
C PRO A 175 9.51 -37.15 -23.58
N ALA A 176 9.48 -37.31 -22.25
CA ALA A 176 10.42 -36.79 -21.25
C ALA A 176 11.90 -37.13 -21.53
N PRO A 177 12.81 -36.36 -20.89
CA PRO A 177 13.81 -37.03 -20.07
C PRO A 177 13.88 -36.51 -18.64
N GLU A 178 14.33 -37.43 -17.80
CA GLU A 178 14.52 -37.41 -16.35
C GLU A 178 15.45 -36.27 -15.88
N ALA A 179 15.16 -35.74 -14.68
CA ALA A 179 16.14 -35.04 -13.88
C ALA A 179 15.96 -35.44 -12.40
N ASP A 180 16.99 -36.12 -11.91
CA ASP A 180 17.29 -36.58 -10.56
C ASP A 180 16.64 -35.80 -9.40
N VAL A 181 15.90 -36.54 -8.57
CA VAL A 181 15.51 -36.15 -7.22
C VAL A 181 16.69 -36.40 -6.28
N VAL A 182 17.53 -35.39 -6.07
CA VAL A 182 18.48 -35.42 -4.94
C VAL A 182 17.71 -35.09 -3.66
N THR A 183 17.52 -36.12 -2.85
CA THR A 183 16.92 -36.03 -1.50
C THR A 183 18.00 -35.61 -0.50
N PRO A 184 17.92 -34.47 0.20
CA PRO A 184 18.80 -34.21 1.32
C PRO A 184 18.33 -34.96 2.57
N THR A 185 19.18 -35.89 3.01
CA THR A 185 19.20 -36.57 4.30
C THR A 185 19.04 -35.61 5.48
N PRO A 186 18.09 -35.80 6.42
CA PRO A 186 18.12 -35.11 7.70
C PRO A 186 19.13 -35.77 8.65
N ALA A 187 20.13 -35.00 9.09
CA ALA A 187 21.06 -35.39 10.14
C ALA A 187 20.44 -35.16 11.54
N PRO A 188 20.92 -35.87 12.58
CA PRO A 188 20.16 -36.18 13.79
C PRO A 188 20.15 -35.08 14.86
N SER A 189 19.07 -35.12 15.63
CA SER A 189 18.82 -34.40 16.89
C SER A 189 19.94 -34.60 17.92
N THR A 190 20.25 -33.57 18.70
CA THR A 190 20.96 -33.71 19.98
C THR A 190 20.33 -32.78 21.04
N PRO A 191 20.17 -33.21 22.30
CA PRO A 191 19.25 -32.62 23.27
C PRO A 191 19.90 -31.65 24.27
N ALA A 192 18.99 -30.90 24.92
CA ALA A 192 19.00 -30.40 26.30
C ALA A 192 20.17 -29.53 26.83
N ALA A 193 19.82 -28.31 27.26
CA ALA A 193 20.41 -27.71 28.45
C ALA A 193 19.32 -27.01 29.27
N SER A 194 19.27 -27.40 30.54
CA SER A 194 18.32 -26.99 31.57
C SER A 194 18.65 -25.64 32.21
N GLN A 195 17.57 -24.91 32.56
CA GLN A 195 17.38 -24.10 33.79
C GLN A 195 18.21 -22.81 34.03
N PRO A 196 17.81 -21.89 34.95
CA PRO A 196 16.71 -21.94 35.93
C PRO A 196 15.75 -20.73 35.95
N ALA A 197 14.70 -20.89 36.75
CA ALA A 197 13.76 -19.86 37.19
C ALA A 197 14.41 -18.82 38.10
N THR A 198 13.94 -17.56 38.04
CA THR A 198 14.02 -16.61 39.15
C THR A 198 12.80 -15.71 39.13
N ASP A 199 12.17 -15.63 40.30
CA ASP A 199 10.93 -14.96 40.71
C ASP A 199 11.00 -13.40 40.64
N PRO A 200 9.88 -12.68 40.80
CA PRO A 200 9.74 -11.25 40.54
C PRO A 200 10.15 -10.40 41.75
N GLN A 201 10.73 -9.22 41.49
CA GLN A 201 10.77 -8.14 42.46
C GLN A 201 9.84 -7.00 42.05
N LEU A 202 8.76 -6.92 42.83
CA LEU A 202 7.98 -5.74 43.14
C LEU A 202 8.92 -4.63 43.64
N THR A 203 8.89 -3.44 43.05
CA THR A 203 9.39 -2.22 43.70
C THR A 203 8.42 -1.09 43.41
N THR A 204 7.58 -0.83 44.41
CA THR A 204 6.84 0.41 44.62
C THR A 204 7.79 1.50 45.11
N GLN A 205 7.74 2.73 44.56
CA GLN A 205 7.87 3.99 45.34
C GLN A 205 7.70 5.29 44.49
N PRO A 206 7.56 6.50 45.08
CA PRO A 206 6.29 7.23 45.08
C PRO A 206 6.31 8.58 44.33
N THR A 207 5.10 9.15 44.29
CA THR A 207 4.68 10.49 43.88
C THR A 207 5.56 11.64 44.40
N THR A 208 5.84 12.61 43.52
CA THR A 208 6.18 13.99 43.91
C THR A 208 5.21 14.95 43.22
N THR A 209 4.34 15.55 44.04
CA THR A 209 3.49 16.70 43.69
C THR A 209 4.31 17.96 43.90
N THR A 210 4.59 18.70 42.82
CA THR A 210 5.16 20.05 42.91
C THR A 210 4.04 21.07 42.78
N ALA A 211 3.76 21.77 43.88
CA ALA A 211 2.89 22.94 43.90
C ALA A 211 3.59 24.13 43.22
N ALA A 212 2.85 24.87 42.40
CA ALA A 212 3.28 26.12 41.80
C ALA A 212 3.00 27.31 42.74
N PRO A 213 3.88 28.32 42.82
CA PRO A 213 3.54 29.60 43.44
C PRO A 213 2.83 30.52 42.45
N THR A 214 1.78 31.15 42.95
CA THR A 214 1.04 32.27 42.36
C THR A 214 1.93 33.52 42.35
N HIS A 215 1.91 34.25 41.23
CA HIS A 215 2.21 35.68 41.17
C HIS A 215 1.31 36.34 40.14
#